data_AF-A0A2Z2KZ19-F1
#
_entry.id   AF-A0A2Z2KZ19-F1
#
_cell.length_a   1.000
_cell.length_b   1.000
_cell.length_c   1.000
_cell.angle_alpha   90.00
_cell.angle_beta   90.00
_cell.angle_gamma   90.00
#
_symmetry.space_group_name_H-M   'P 1'
#
loop_
_entity.id
_entity.type
_entity.pdbx_description
1 polymer ?
#
loop_
_entity_poly.entity_id
_entity_poly.type
_entity_poly.pdbx_seq_one_letter_code
_entity_poly.pdbx_strand_id
1 'polypeptide(L)'
;MKVVAILLILMFIQFAIIICCEFRRPQRAVAWLSITLCCPPLGLVFYYFLGRDYRHGRLVDRRCQTLFREIDMHVLNRSRIVKVSADTGNPQFEQNVGLLTLLGRLAESPVTGHNRSQLLSSAEEAYEEMLKVMEAAQEHIHLEFYIFRDDEIGEQFQDLMIRKARQGVKVRLLCDGLGSRGTMSRRFIHTLRQAGVELHFFLPPLSSLLDRRFNYRNHRKILVVDGLIGFTGGMNIGDDYLGKDPKMGFWRDTHVRLEGDAVYYLQFTFLKDWRLATGEGMSHPRLFPKHTCTALEAVQIVKSGPDGDLDASQEMYFAALCAARQRIWITTPYFIPDSSICRALKSAVLRGVDVKIIVPAIPDHKLVHYASHAYMDNLQDAGVKFYKYTKGFMHAKVMIADGLLASVGSANLDMRSFYSNFELSAVLLEPGKVEQLAAGFQQDLKHCEYIDPYRFRERGRGVKLLEGLCQLLSPLL
;
A
#
# COMPACT_ATOMS: atom_id res chain seq x y z
N MET A 1 -47.59 -8.02 15.92
CA MET A 1 -47.54 -6.54 15.83
C MET A 1 -46.49 -5.92 16.77
N LYS A 2 -46.50 -6.18 18.09
CA LYS A 2 -45.52 -5.57 19.02
C LYS A 2 -44.05 -5.90 18.70
N VAL A 3 -43.73 -7.16 18.36
CA VAL A 3 -42.37 -7.58 18.01
C VAL A 3 -41.87 -6.88 16.73
N VAL A 4 -42.71 -6.81 15.69
CA VAL A 4 -42.38 -6.13 14.43
C VAL A 4 -42.16 -4.64 14.66
N ALA A 5 -43.01 -3.98 15.46
CA ALA A 5 -42.83 -2.57 15.81
C ALA A 5 -41.50 -2.34 16.57
N ILE A 6 -41.14 -3.21 17.51
CA ILE A 6 -39.86 -3.14 18.23
C ILE A 6 -38.67 -3.30 17.26
N LEU A 7 -38.73 -4.26 16.33
CA LEU A 7 -37.66 -4.46 15.34
C LEU A 7 -37.50 -3.25 14.41
N LEU A 8 -38.61 -2.64 13.97
CA LEU A 8 -38.56 -1.42 13.15
C LEU A 8 -37.99 -0.22 13.91
N ILE A 9 -38.36 -0.05 15.18
CA ILE A 9 -37.79 1.00 16.04
C ILE A 9 -36.29 0.78 16.22
N LEU A 10 -35.85 -0.45 16.49
CA LEU A 10 -34.44 -0.79 16.59
C LEU A 10 -33.70 -0.49 15.27
N MET A 11 -34.27 -0.85 14.13
CA MET A 11 -33.69 -0.56 12.81
C MET A 11 -33.57 0.96 12.56
N PHE A 12 -34.59 1.75 12.92
CA PHE A 12 -34.55 3.21 12.79
C PHE A 12 -33.47 3.83 13.67
N ILE A 13 -33.36 3.37 14.94
CA ILE A 13 -32.29 3.79 15.86
C ILE A 13 -30.92 3.44 15.27
N GLN A 14 -30.76 2.24 14.71
CA GLN A 14 -29.51 1.81 14.07
C GLN A 14 -29.12 2.72 12.89
N PHE A 15 -30.07 3.03 12.01
CA PHE A 15 -29.85 3.94 10.89
C PHE A 15 -29.47 5.34 11.37
N ALA A 16 -30.18 5.87 12.38
CA ALA A 16 -29.85 7.16 12.97
C ALA A 16 -28.44 7.18 13.57
N ILE A 17 -28.02 6.12 14.26
CA ILE A 17 -26.66 5.99 14.80
C ILE A 17 -25.62 6.00 13.67
N ILE A 18 -25.80 5.18 12.63
CA ILE A 18 -24.86 5.09 11.51
C ILE A 18 -24.76 6.44 10.78
N ILE A 19 -25.89 7.08 10.48
CA ILE A 19 -25.91 8.39 9.81
C ILE A 19 -25.21 9.44 10.67
N CYS A 20 -25.52 9.52 11.96
CA CYS A 20 -24.90 10.49 12.86
C CYS A 20 -23.40 10.25 13.06
N CYS A 21 -22.93 9.01 13.01
CA CYS A 21 -21.51 8.69 13.13
C CYS A 21 -20.75 8.88 11.81
N GLU A 22 -21.36 8.56 10.66
CA GLU A 22 -20.70 8.54 9.34
C GLU A 22 -21.07 9.75 8.46
N PHE A 23 -21.72 10.80 9.00
CA PHE A 23 -22.22 11.92 8.18
C PHE A 23 -21.16 12.63 7.33
N ARG A 24 -19.89 12.60 7.78
CA ARG A 24 -18.75 13.17 7.04
C ARG A 24 -18.25 12.30 5.90
N ARG A 25 -18.65 11.02 5.87
CA ARG A 25 -18.21 10.00 4.91
C ARG A 25 -19.45 9.30 4.33
N PRO A 26 -20.20 9.96 3.43
CA PRO A 26 -21.50 9.46 2.95
C PRO A 26 -21.40 8.07 2.28
N GLN A 27 -20.29 7.78 1.59
CA GLN A 27 -20.07 6.47 1.00
C GLN A 27 -20.02 5.37 2.07
N ARG A 28 -19.28 5.57 3.17
CA ARG A 28 -19.24 4.62 4.30
C ARG A 28 -20.60 4.47 4.97
N ALA A 29 -21.35 5.57 5.13
CA ALA A 29 -22.70 5.52 5.66
C ALA A 29 -23.60 4.61 4.81
N VAL A 30 -23.57 4.76 3.48
CA VAL A 30 -24.34 3.92 2.55
C VAL A 30 -23.97 2.45 2.67
N ALA A 31 -22.68 2.12 2.76
CA ALA A 31 -22.23 0.73 2.94
C ALA A 31 -22.80 0.10 4.23
N TRP A 32 -22.70 0.81 5.35
CA TRP A 32 -23.18 0.33 6.65
C TRP A 32 -24.71 0.27 6.75
N LEU A 33 -25.41 1.24 6.15
CA LEU A 33 -26.87 1.20 6.03
C LEU A 33 -27.31 0.00 5.19
N SER A 34 -26.60 -0.30 4.09
CA SER A 34 -26.90 -1.45 3.23
C SER A 34 -26.72 -2.78 3.97
N ILE A 35 -25.62 -2.96 4.70
CA ILE A 35 -25.39 -4.16 5.54
C ILE A 35 -26.48 -4.30 6.61
N THR A 36 -26.86 -3.19 7.25
CA THR A 36 -27.86 -3.17 8.29
C THR A 36 -29.26 -3.49 7.76
N LEU A 37 -29.58 -3.02 6.55
CA LEU A 37 -30.82 -3.34 5.88
C LEU A 37 -30.90 -4.82 5.48
N CYS A 38 -29.81 -5.40 4.99
CA CYS A 38 -29.77 -6.81 4.56
C CYS A 38 -29.74 -7.80 5.74
N CYS A 39 -29.13 -7.41 6.87
CA CYS A 39 -28.96 -8.28 8.03
C CYS A 39 -29.38 -7.61 9.36
N PRO A 40 -30.65 -7.20 9.56
CA PRO A 40 -31.11 -6.69 10.86
C PRO A 40 -31.27 -7.85 11.85
N PRO A 41 -30.80 -7.76 13.12
CA PRO A 41 -30.09 -6.64 13.77
C PRO A 41 -28.55 -6.75 13.74
N LEU A 42 -27.99 -7.76 13.06
CA LEU A 42 -26.55 -8.04 13.01
C LEU A 42 -25.72 -6.88 12.42
N GLY A 43 -26.31 -6.03 11.58
CA GLY A 43 -25.62 -4.87 11.00
C GLY A 43 -25.03 -3.91 12.03
N LEU A 44 -25.72 -3.66 13.15
CA LEU A 44 -25.16 -2.81 14.22
C LEU A 44 -24.03 -3.51 14.97
N VAL A 45 -24.12 -4.83 15.13
CA VAL A 45 -23.02 -5.62 15.73
C VAL A 45 -21.78 -5.51 14.85
N PHE A 46 -21.93 -5.71 13.54
CA PHE A 46 -20.83 -5.52 12.60
C PHE A 46 -20.32 -4.08 12.59
N TYR A 47 -21.20 -3.07 12.57
CA TYR A 47 -20.82 -1.66 12.64
C TYR A 47 -20.04 -1.36 13.94
N TYR A 48 -20.46 -1.93 15.06
CA TYR A 48 -19.77 -1.72 16.33
C TYR A 48 -18.33 -2.26 16.31
N PHE A 49 -18.11 -3.47 15.78
CA PHE A 49 -16.77 -4.08 15.77
C PHE A 49 -15.87 -3.61 14.63
N LEU A 50 -16.45 -3.25 13.47
CA LEU A 50 -15.72 -3.00 12.23
C LEU A 50 -15.87 -1.55 11.73
N GLY A 51 -16.98 -0.89 12.01
CA GLY A 51 -17.35 0.39 11.39
C GLY A 51 -16.76 1.64 12.04
N ARG A 52 -16.18 1.56 13.25
CA ARG A 52 -15.62 2.74 13.89
C ARG A 52 -14.23 3.09 13.37
N ASP A 53 -14.02 4.40 13.16
CA ASP A 53 -12.73 4.99 12.83
C ASP A 53 -11.64 4.58 13.83
N TYR A 54 -10.42 4.53 13.31
CA TYR A 54 -9.21 4.27 14.08
C TYR A 54 -9.07 5.37 15.10
N ARG A 55 -9.52 5.10 16.32
CA ARG A 55 -9.19 5.96 17.44
C ARG A 55 -7.77 5.62 17.79
N HIS A 56 -6.89 6.61 17.69
CA HIS A 56 -5.65 6.63 18.45
C HIS A 56 -6.01 6.17 19.86
N GLY A 57 -5.62 4.94 20.21
CA GLY A 57 -5.73 4.48 21.58
C GLY A 57 -5.10 5.55 22.45
N ARG A 58 -5.85 6.03 23.45
CA ARG A 58 -5.33 6.98 24.43
C ARG A 58 -3.96 6.46 24.90
N LEU A 59 -2.95 7.31 24.82
CA LEU A 59 -1.53 7.08 25.13
C LEU A 59 -0.65 6.65 23.95
N VAL A 60 -0.51 7.49 22.91
CA VAL A 60 0.87 7.74 22.46
C VAL A 60 1.51 8.45 23.64
N ASP A 61 2.22 7.69 24.48
CA ASP A 61 2.99 8.21 25.61
C ASP A 61 3.75 9.46 25.13
N ARG A 62 3.71 10.55 25.89
CA ARG A 62 4.46 11.78 25.54
C ARG A 62 5.92 11.45 25.24
N ARG A 63 6.49 10.47 25.96
CA ARG A 63 7.85 9.97 25.71
C ARG A 63 8.03 9.41 24.30
N CYS A 64 7.02 8.73 23.77
CA CYS A 64 7.03 8.17 22.41
C CYS A 64 6.95 9.28 21.35
N GLN A 65 6.14 10.32 21.58
CA GLN A 65 6.11 11.48 20.68
C GLN A 65 7.45 12.22 20.66
N THR A 66 8.06 12.41 21.83
CA THR A 66 9.40 13.01 21.93
C THR A 66 10.43 12.16 21.19
N LEU A 67 10.43 10.84 21.41
CA LEU A 67 11.34 9.90 20.76
C LEU A 67 11.27 10.00 19.22
N PHE A 68 10.07 9.95 18.65
CA PHE A 68 9.91 9.99 17.20
C PHE A 68 10.25 11.38 16.62
N ARG A 69 9.99 12.46 17.36
CA ARG A 69 10.45 13.80 16.95
C ARG A 69 11.98 13.91 16.95
N GLU A 70 12.66 13.33 17.93
CA GLU A 70 14.12 13.31 17.97
C GLU A 70 14.71 12.52 16.79
N ILE A 71 14.13 11.36 16.47
CA ILE A 71 14.53 10.57 15.31
C ILE A 71 14.25 11.35 14.01
N ASP A 72 13.06 11.95 13.86
CA ASP A 72 12.70 12.72 12.67
C ASP A 72 13.69 13.89 12.45
N MET A 73 14.01 14.66 13.49
CA MET A 73 15.03 15.71 13.43
C MET A 73 16.42 15.15 13.09
N HIS A 74 16.77 13.97 13.61
CA HIS A 74 18.04 13.32 13.29
C HIS A 74 18.11 12.92 11.80
N VAL A 75 17.05 12.32 11.28
CA VAL A 75 16.94 11.90 9.88
C VAL A 75 16.95 13.12 8.95
N LEU A 76 16.19 14.16 9.28
CA LEU A 76 16.17 15.43 8.53
C LEU A 76 17.56 16.07 8.44
N ASN A 77 18.33 16.06 9.54
CA ASN A 77 19.68 16.62 9.56
C ASN A 77 20.72 15.78 8.79
N ARG A 78 20.45 14.48 8.59
CA ARG A 78 21.32 13.59 7.81
C ARG A 78 20.97 13.56 6.32
N SER A 79 19.74 13.93 5.98
CA SER A 79 19.21 13.78 4.63
C SER A 79 19.39 15.05 3.80
N ARG A 80 19.66 14.92 2.51
CA ARG A 80 19.50 16.05 1.58
C ARG A 80 18.03 16.19 1.22
N ILE A 81 17.41 17.29 1.63
CA ILE A 81 16.00 17.55 1.31
C ILE A 81 15.89 18.40 0.03
N VAL A 82 15.08 17.92 -0.92
CA VAL A 82 14.73 18.64 -2.15
C VAL A 82 13.69 19.70 -1.81
N LYS A 83 14.07 20.98 -1.95
CA LYS A 83 13.21 22.12 -1.59
C LYS A 83 12.67 22.88 -2.79
N VAL A 84 13.39 22.85 -3.90
CA VAL A 84 13.05 23.57 -5.14
C VAL A 84 13.07 22.61 -6.33
N SER A 85 12.38 22.97 -7.41
CA SER A 85 12.29 22.13 -8.62
C SER A 85 13.66 21.78 -9.19
N ALA A 86 14.64 22.70 -9.13
CA ALA A 86 16.00 22.46 -9.61
C ALA A 86 16.72 21.32 -8.87
N ASP A 87 16.37 21.05 -7.61
CA ASP A 87 16.97 19.97 -6.82
C ASP A 87 16.39 18.59 -7.14
N THR A 88 15.27 18.53 -7.88
CA THR A 88 14.61 17.24 -8.19
C THR A 88 15.37 16.41 -9.22
N GLY A 89 16.28 17.03 -9.98
CA GLY A 89 16.87 16.42 -11.18
C GLY A 89 15.89 16.27 -12.35
N ASN A 90 14.69 16.86 -12.26
CA ASN A 90 13.64 16.73 -13.26
C ASN A 90 13.08 18.11 -13.67
N PRO A 91 13.37 18.58 -14.90
CA PRO A 91 12.96 19.91 -15.36
C PRO A 91 11.43 20.06 -15.49
N GLN A 92 10.68 18.96 -15.57
CA GLN A 92 9.22 19.04 -15.66
C GLN A 92 8.58 19.62 -14.39
N PHE A 93 9.28 19.59 -13.24
CA PHE A 93 8.80 20.23 -12.00
C PHE A 93 8.88 21.75 -12.01
N GLU A 94 9.62 22.39 -12.93
CA GLU A 94 9.62 23.86 -13.05
C GLU A 94 8.21 24.39 -13.37
N GLN A 95 7.43 23.63 -14.15
CA GLN A 95 6.05 23.97 -14.48
C GLN A 95 5.04 23.41 -13.47
N ASN A 96 5.50 22.68 -12.45
CA ASN A 96 4.67 21.95 -11.48
C ASN A 96 5.13 22.17 -10.04
N VAL A 97 5.59 23.38 -9.70
CA VAL A 97 6.06 23.75 -8.35
C VAL A 97 4.99 23.49 -7.27
N GLY A 98 3.72 23.65 -7.61
CA GLY A 98 2.60 23.35 -6.72
C GLY A 98 2.55 21.88 -6.31
N LEU A 99 2.82 20.96 -7.24
CA LEU A 99 2.89 19.52 -6.95
C LEU A 99 4.05 19.21 -6.02
N LEU A 100 5.25 19.73 -6.30
CA LEU A 100 6.42 19.53 -5.43
C LEU A 100 6.19 20.09 -4.02
N THR A 101 5.57 21.27 -3.93
CA THR A 101 5.22 21.88 -2.64
C THR A 101 4.22 21.03 -1.86
N LEU A 102 3.22 20.47 -2.54
CA LEU A 102 2.27 19.54 -1.94
C LEU A 102 2.99 18.29 -1.44
N LEU A 103 3.81 17.65 -2.29
CA LEU A 103 4.60 16.47 -1.92
C LEU A 103 5.48 16.74 -0.69
N GLY A 104 6.18 17.88 -0.64
CA GLY A 104 6.99 18.28 0.52
C GLY A 104 6.18 18.60 1.79
N ARG A 105 4.86 18.75 1.69
CA ARG A 105 3.93 18.92 2.83
C ARG A 105 3.16 17.64 3.18
N LEU A 106 3.23 16.60 2.35
CA LEU A 106 2.72 15.28 2.72
C LEU A 106 3.55 14.74 3.89
N ALA A 107 2.84 14.16 4.85
CA ALA A 107 3.29 13.84 6.21
C ALA A 107 4.72 13.28 6.33
N GLU A 108 5.47 13.66 7.39
CA GLU A 108 6.68 13.03 7.98
C GLU A 108 7.71 12.35 7.02
N SER A 109 7.71 12.66 5.73
CA SER A 109 8.65 12.14 4.74
C SER A 109 8.78 13.15 3.59
N PRO A 110 9.74 14.08 3.69
CA PRO A 110 10.06 14.98 2.60
C PRO A 110 10.62 14.25 1.38
N VAL A 111 10.65 14.95 0.25
CA VAL A 111 11.41 14.50 -0.93
C VAL A 111 12.90 14.60 -0.61
N THR A 112 13.60 13.48 -0.71
CA THR A 112 15.05 13.37 -0.44
C THR A 112 15.84 13.33 -1.74
N GLY A 113 17.12 13.75 -1.72
CA GLY A 113 17.89 14.05 -2.92
C GLY A 113 19.17 13.26 -3.14
N HIS A 114 19.69 12.55 -2.13
CA HIS A 114 20.85 11.66 -2.30
C HIS A 114 20.42 10.20 -2.28
N ASN A 115 19.79 9.76 -3.37
CA ASN A 115 19.30 8.40 -3.51
C ASN A 115 19.82 7.71 -4.77
N ARG A 116 19.84 6.38 -4.71
CA ARG A 116 19.93 5.49 -5.86
C ARG A 116 18.82 4.47 -5.75
N SER A 117 18.05 4.33 -6.81
CA SER A 117 16.98 3.34 -6.90
C SER A 117 17.30 2.30 -7.98
N GLN A 118 16.88 1.07 -7.74
CA GLN A 118 16.90 -0.03 -8.71
C GLN A 118 15.51 -0.65 -8.74
N LEU A 119 14.90 -0.68 -9.91
CA LEU A 119 13.60 -1.30 -10.15
C LEU A 119 13.79 -2.79 -10.36
N LEU A 120 12.98 -3.59 -9.66
CA LEU A 120 12.97 -5.05 -9.70
C LEU A 120 11.58 -5.46 -10.20
N SER A 121 11.52 -6.11 -11.36
CA SER A 121 10.26 -6.31 -12.10
C SER A 121 9.66 -7.70 -11.92
N SER A 122 10.32 -8.56 -11.15
CA SER A 122 9.82 -9.89 -10.80
C SER A 122 10.25 -10.29 -9.39
N ALA A 123 9.59 -11.33 -8.86
CA ALA A 123 9.90 -11.84 -7.53
C ALA A 123 11.27 -12.53 -7.50
N GLU A 124 11.68 -13.18 -8.58
CA GLU A 124 13.00 -13.78 -8.74
C GLU A 124 14.10 -12.73 -8.55
N GLU A 125 14.03 -11.62 -9.32
CA GLU A 125 14.98 -10.51 -9.22
C GLU A 125 14.99 -9.89 -7.82
N ALA A 126 13.79 -9.68 -7.25
CA ALA A 126 13.66 -9.02 -5.96
C ALA A 126 14.17 -9.90 -4.82
N TYR A 127 13.78 -11.17 -4.76
CA TYR A 127 14.19 -12.07 -3.70
C TYR A 127 15.69 -12.37 -3.76
N GLU A 128 16.26 -12.56 -4.96
CA GLU A 128 17.71 -12.74 -5.13
C GLU A 128 18.49 -11.55 -4.54
N GLU A 129 18.11 -10.33 -4.91
CA GLU A 129 18.78 -9.13 -4.38
C GLU A 129 18.52 -8.91 -2.88
N MET A 130 17.32 -9.21 -2.37
CA MET A 130 17.03 -9.15 -0.93
C MET A 130 17.91 -10.12 -0.15
N LEU A 131 17.95 -11.39 -0.55
CA LEU A 131 18.74 -12.43 0.11
C LEU A 131 20.24 -12.11 0.06
N LYS A 132 20.73 -11.64 -1.09
CA LYS A 132 22.13 -11.20 -1.27
C LYS A 132 22.50 -10.05 -0.33
N VAL A 133 21.65 -9.03 -0.21
CA VAL A 133 21.90 -7.89 0.68
C VAL A 133 21.79 -8.32 2.15
N MET A 134 20.81 -9.15 2.50
CA MET A 134 20.66 -9.70 3.85
C MET A 134 21.87 -10.56 4.24
N GLU A 135 22.47 -11.32 3.33
CA GLU A 135 23.69 -12.10 3.59
C GLU A 135 24.92 -11.20 3.84
N ALA A 136 24.92 -9.96 3.37
CA ALA A 136 25.97 -8.98 3.66
C ALA A 136 25.78 -8.22 4.99
N ALA A 137 24.63 -8.37 5.67
CA ALA A 137 24.29 -7.60 6.88
C ALA A 137 25.30 -7.78 8.02
N GLN A 138 25.59 -6.69 8.73
CA GLN A 138 26.57 -6.65 9.83
C GLN A 138 25.98 -6.22 11.17
N GLU A 139 24.98 -5.34 11.18
CA GLU A 139 24.38 -4.81 12.41
C GLU A 139 22.94 -5.29 12.61
N HIS A 140 22.07 -5.06 11.63
CA HIS A 140 20.65 -5.38 11.77
C HIS A 140 19.94 -5.64 10.44
N ILE A 141 18.89 -6.46 10.52
CA ILE A 141 17.95 -6.71 9.43
C ILE A 141 16.54 -6.49 9.99
N HIS A 142 15.79 -5.58 9.38
CA HIS A 142 14.41 -5.28 9.72
C HIS A 142 13.51 -5.64 8.55
N LEU A 143 12.56 -6.55 8.78
CA LEU A 143 11.62 -7.04 7.78
C LEU A 143 10.19 -6.77 8.24
N GLU A 144 9.36 -6.28 7.32
CA GLU A 144 7.95 -6.05 7.51
C GLU A 144 7.17 -6.47 6.27
N PHE A 145 6.19 -7.36 6.44
CA PHE A 145 5.37 -7.87 5.33
C PHE A 145 3.91 -8.13 5.74
N TYR A 146 2.99 -7.98 4.79
CA TYR A 146 1.58 -8.34 5.02
C TYR A 146 1.41 -9.86 5.11
N ILE A 147 2.01 -10.58 4.16
CA ILE A 147 2.03 -12.04 4.11
C ILE A 147 3.48 -12.52 4.16
N PHE A 148 3.73 -13.49 5.03
CA PHE A 148 4.95 -14.28 5.02
C PHE A 148 4.55 -15.75 5.07
N ARG A 149 4.97 -16.55 4.10
CA ARG A 149 4.65 -17.98 4.01
C ARG A 149 5.81 -18.84 4.48
N ASP A 150 5.51 -20.02 5.04
CA ASP A 150 6.49 -21.08 5.34
C ASP A 150 6.59 -22.11 4.21
N ASP A 151 6.80 -21.61 2.99
CA ASP A 151 7.07 -22.38 1.77
C ASP A 151 8.55 -22.33 1.40
N GLU A 152 8.94 -22.80 0.21
CA GLU A 152 10.36 -22.99 -0.16
C GLU A 152 11.14 -21.67 -0.11
N ILE A 153 10.59 -20.59 -0.66
CA ILE A 153 11.23 -19.27 -0.55
C ILE A 153 11.21 -18.77 0.89
N GLY A 154 10.11 -18.97 1.63
CA GLY A 154 10.02 -18.64 3.05
C GLY A 154 11.10 -19.31 3.92
N GLU A 155 11.41 -20.58 3.63
CA GLU A 155 12.48 -21.34 4.26
C GLU A 155 13.87 -20.77 3.95
N GLN A 156 14.12 -20.32 2.70
CA GLN A 156 15.38 -19.64 2.36
C GLN A 156 15.59 -18.35 3.16
N PHE A 157 14.54 -17.52 3.27
CA PHE A 157 14.58 -16.33 4.13
C PHE A 157 14.76 -16.71 5.61
N GLN A 158 14.08 -17.75 6.09
CA GLN A 158 14.25 -18.25 7.46
C GLN A 158 15.69 -18.65 7.75
N ASP A 159 16.28 -19.49 6.90
CA ASP A 159 17.64 -19.99 7.09
C ASP A 159 18.65 -18.85 7.13
N LEU A 160 18.48 -17.85 6.25
CA LEU A 160 19.31 -16.65 6.24
C LEU A 160 19.16 -15.84 7.53
N MET A 161 17.92 -15.58 7.97
CA MET A 161 17.64 -14.88 9.22
C MET A 161 18.26 -15.60 10.42
N ILE A 162 18.17 -16.93 10.47
CA ILE A 162 18.77 -17.77 11.52
C ILE A 162 20.30 -17.66 11.50
N ARG A 163 20.93 -17.78 10.32
CA ARG A 163 22.39 -17.64 10.18
C ARG A 163 22.85 -16.27 10.69
N LYS A 164 22.18 -15.21 10.28
CA LYS A 164 22.50 -13.83 10.69
C LYS A 164 22.29 -13.57 12.17
N ALA A 165 21.17 -14.03 12.73
CA ALA A 165 20.93 -13.92 14.17
C ALA A 165 22.02 -14.63 14.99
N ARG A 166 22.47 -15.82 14.55
CA ARG A 166 23.58 -16.56 15.19
C ARG A 166 24.94 -15.89 15.05
N GLN A 167 25.15 -15.10 14.00
CA GLN A 167 26.33 -14.25 13.82
C GLN A 167 26.30 -12.97 14.66
N GLY A 168 25.21 -12.73 15.41
CA GLY A 168 25.05 -11.55 16.27
C GLY A 168 24.36 -10.37 15.59
N VAL A 169 23.93 -10.51 14.32
CA VAL A 169 23.14 -9.49 13.63
C VAL A 169 21.74 -9.44 14.24
N LYS A 170 21.23 -8.24 14.51
CA LYS A 170 19.90 -8.07 15.09
C LYS A 170 18.81 -8.22 14.04
N VAL A 171 18.12 -9.36 14.02
CA VAL A 171 17.06 -9.64 13.05
C VAL A 171 15.68 -9.45 13.67
N ARG A 172 14.86 -8.60 13.03
CA ARG A 172 13.47 -8.32 13.43
C ARG A 172 12.52 -8.56 12.28
N LEU A 173 11.51 -9.37 12.52
CA LEU A 173 10.45 -9.68 11.56
C LEU A 173 9.08 -9.27 12.12
N LEU A 174 8.41 -8.37 11.41
CA LEU A 174 7.05 -7.93 11.68
C LEU A 174 6.13 -8.42 10.57
N CYS A 175 5.08 -9.17 10.92
CA CYS A 175 4.09 -9.62 9.94
C CYS A 175 2.70 -9.11 10.30
N ASP A 176 1.82 -8.84 9.32
CA ASP A 176 0.42 -8.57 9.66
C ASP A 176 -0.25 -9.81 10.26
N GLY A 177 -0.95 -9.62 11.37
CA GLY A 177 -1.55 -10.71 12.12
C GLY A 177 -2.74 -11.38 11.43
N LEU A 178 -3.43 -10.71 10.49
CA LEU A 178 -4.50 -11.30 9.70
C LEU A 178 -3.95 -11.84 8.37
N GLY A 179 -3.13 -11.05 7.66
CA GLY A 179 -2.52 -11.43 6.39
C GLY A 179 -1.67 -12.69 6.51
N SER A 180 -0.86 -12.80 7.57
CA SER A 180 -0.02 -13.97 7.84
C SER A 180 -0.69 -15.01 8.74
N ARG A 181 -2.01 -14.96 8.93
CA ARG A 181 -2.72 -15.92 9.76
C ARG A 181 -2.76 -17.29 9.07
N GLY A 182 -2.07 -18.26 9.65
CA GLY A 182 -2.08 -19.64 9.16
C GLY A 182 -1.17 -19.87 7.95
N THR A 183 -0.38 -18.88 7.55
CA THR A 183 0.66 -19.00 6.52
C THR A 183 2.02 -19.42 7.08
N MET A 184 2.16 -19.43 8.41
CA MET A 184 3.37 -19.84 9.11
C MET A 184 3.03 -20.87 10.18
N SER A 185 3.62 -22.05 10.10
CA SER A 185 3.47 -23.10 11.09
C SER A 185 4.10 -22.71 12.44
N ARG A 186 3.61 -23.35 13.51
CA ARG A 186 4.19 -23.17 14.86
C ARG A 186 5.66 -23.55 14.89
N ARG A 187 6.06 -24.57 14.12
CA ARG A 187 7.45 -25.00 13.98
C ARG A 187 8.29 -23.87 13.41
N PHE A 188 7.88 -23.30 12.27
CA PHE A 188 8.59 -22.20 11.62
C PHE A 188 8.80 -21.00 12.56
N ILE A 189 7.74 -20.56 13.25
CA ILE A 189 7.81 -19.45 14.22
C ILE A 189 8.74 -19.79 15.39
N HIS A 190 8.65 -21.00 15.92
CA HIS A 190 9.47 -21.44 17.04
C HIS A 190 10.95 -21.50 16.68
N THR A 191 11.28 -22.02 15.50
CA THR A 191 12.65 -22.11 14.98
C THR A 191 13.30 -20.73 14.86
N LEU A 192 12.58 -19.74 14.31
CA LEU A 192 13.07 -18.35 14.24
C LEU A 192 13.37 -17.77 15.62
N ARG A 193 12.41 -17.89 16.55
CA ARG A 193 12.57 -17.35 17.92
C ARG A 193 13.71 -18.00 18.68
N GLN A 194 13.88 -19.32 18.56
CA GLN A 194 14.99 -20.04 19.20
C GLN A 194 16.36 -19.60 18.67
N ALA A 195 16.44 -19.18 17.41
CA ALA A 195 17.67 -18.66 16.82
C ALA A 195 17.98 -17.20 17.21
N GLY A 196 17.07 -16.53 17.94
CA GLY A 196 17.23 -15.13 18.37
C GLY A 196 16.60 -14.10 17.43
N VAL A 197 15.79 -14.54 16.44
CA VAL A 197 15.01 -13.63 15.60
C VAL A 197 13.83 -13.08 16.40
N GLU A 198 13.70 -11.75 16.47
CA GLU A 198 12.56 -11.11 17.11
C GLU A 198 11.37 -11.10 16.14
N LEU A 199 10.36 -11.91 16.45
CA LEU A 199 9.17 -12.06 15.59
C LEU A 199 7.90 -11.63 16.30
N HIS A 200 7.24 -10.62 15.71
CA HIS A 200 5.98 -10.06 16.20
C HIS A 200 4.92 -9.98 15.08
N PHE A 201 3.66 -9.94 15.50
CA PHE A 201 2.52 -9.77 14.61
C PHE A 201 1.85 -8.43 14.87
N PHE A 202 1.63 -7.66 13.80
CA PHE A 202 0.91 -6.40 13.83
C PHE A 202 -0.60 -6.66 13.94
N LEU A 203 -1.25 -6.04 14.93
CA LEU A 203 -2.70 -6.17 15.20
C LEU A 203 -3.26 -7.60 15.03
N PRO A 204 -2.82 -8.58 15.85
CA PRO A 204 -3.32 -9.96 15.79
C PRO A 204 -4.86 -10.04 15.83
N PRO A 205 -5.51 -11.05 15.22
CA PRO A 205 -6.96 -11.05 15.02
C PRO A 205 -7.78 -10.96 16.32
N LEU A 206 -7.36 -11.67 17.37
CA LEU A 206 -8.06 -11.66 18.66
C LEU A 206 -7.95 -10.30 19.35
N SER A 207 -6.74 -9.74 19.45
CA SER A 207 -6.53 -8.42 20.07
C SER A 207 -7.15 -7.29 19.25
N SER A 208 -7.06 -7.36 17.93
CA SER A 208 -7.66 -6.35 17.04
C SER A 208 -9.18 -6.40 16.99
N LEU A 209 -9.81 -7.57 17.19
CA LEU A 209 -11.27 -7.63 17.34
C LEU A 209 -11.73 -6.98 18.65
N LEU A 210 -11.02 -7.25 19.77
CA LEU A 210 -11.30 -6.67 21.07
C LEU A 210 -11.10 -5.15 21.08
N ASP A 211 -10.03 -4.68 20.43
CA ASP A 211 -9.70 -3.25 20.33
C ASP A 211 -10.42 -2.55 19.18
N ARG A 212 -11.29 -3.24 18.43
CA ARG A 212 -12.06 -2.70 17.29
C ARG A 212 -11.16 -2.14 16.17
N ARG A 213 -9.99 -2.74 16.01
CA ARG A 213 -8.98 -2.42 14.99
C ARG A 213 -8.88 -3.48 13.90
N PHE A 214 -9.86 -4.38 13.80
CA PHE A 214 -9.83 -5.50 12.87
C PHE A 214 -9.69 -5.06 11.40
N ASN A 215 -10.34 -3.96 11.02
CA ASN A 215 -10.32 -3.44 9.66
C ASN A 215 -8.97 -2.82 9.22
N TYR A 216 -8.12 -2.43 10.17
CA TYR A 216 -6.82 -1.81 9.88
C TYR A 216 -5.74 -2.88 9.84
N ARG A 217 -5.01 -2.93 8.72
CA ARG A 217 -4.01 -3.96 8.44
C ARG A 217 -2.70 -3.31 8.03
N ASN A 218 -1.57 -3.91 8.42
CA ASN A 218 -0.29 -3.47 7.90
C ASN A 218 -0.05 -4.09 6.53
N HIS A 219 -0.20 -3.28 5.49
CA HIS A 219 0.00 -3.71 4.13
C HIS A 219 1.35 -3.26 3.56
N ARG A 220 2.25 -2.69 4.37
CA ARG A 220 3.59 -2.30 3.96
C ARG A 220 4.45 -3.53 3.69
N LYS A 221 5.42 -3.37 2.79
CA LYS A 221 6.50 -4.32 2.57
C LYS A 221 7.81 -3.56 2.65
N ILE A 222 8.57 -3.80 3.72
CA ILE A 222 9.81 -3.09 4.02
C ILE A 222 10.86 -4.13 4.37
N LEU A 223 12.02 -4.05 3.72
CA LEU A 223 13.25 -4.66 4.20
C LEU A 223 14.28 -3.55 4.35
N VAL A 224 14.90 -3.43 5.52
CA VAL A 224 16.03 -2.53 5.75
C VAL A 224 17.19 -3.34 6.31
N VAL A 225 18.35 -3.21 5.66
CA VAL A 225 19.61 -3.85 6.06
C VAL A 225 20.59 -2.77 6.47
N ASP A 226 21.04 -2.87 7.71
CA ASP A 226 22.00 -1.99 8.38
C ASP A 226 21.63 -0.49 8.32
N GLY A 227 20.37 -0.14 8.01
CA GLY A 227 19.95 1.25 7.80
C GLY A 227 20.58 1.91 6.56
N LEU A 228 21.19 1.13 5.66
CA LEU A 228 21.92 1.61 4.48
C LEU A 228 21.26 1.22 3.16
N ILE A 229 20.67 0.02 3.11
CA ILE A 229 19.96 -0.49 1.94
C ILE A 229 18.53 -0.82 2.35
N GLY A 230 17.56 -0.34 1.57
CA GLY A 230 16.14 -0.55 1.79
C GLY A 230 15.46 -1.18 0.58
N PHE A 231 14.35 -1.87 0.81
CA PHE A 231 13.49 -2.40 -0.24
C PHE A 231 12.03 -2.10 0.10
N THR A 232 11.24 -1.75 -0.92
CA THR A 232 9.79 -1.66 -0.82
C THR A 232 9.08 -1.87 -2.16
N GLY A 233 7.78 -2.19 -2.15
CA GLY A 233 6.98 -2.44 -3.34
C GLY A 233 5.74 -3.27 -3.06
N GLY A 234 5.26 -4.01 -4.06
CA GLY A 234 4.03 -4.81 -3.96
C GLY A 234 4.20 -6.23 -3.39
N MET A 235 5.41 -6.79 -3.47
CA MET A 235 5.68 -8.21 -3.22
C MET A 235 5.68 -8.57 -1.73
N ASN A 236 4.91 -9.61 -1.36
CA ASN A 236 5.04 -10.30 -0.06
C ASN A 236 6.13 -11.39 -0.14
N ILE A 237 6.26 -12.24 0.88
CA ILE A 237 7.13 -13.43 0.82
C ILE A 237 6.28 -14.69 0.65
N GLY A 238 6.45 -15.36 -0.48
CA GLY A 238 5.77 -16.61 -0.82
C GLY A 238 6.05 -17.11 -2.24
N ASP A 239 5.89 -18.41 -2.44
CA ASP A 239 6.10 -19.14 -3.69
C ASP A 239 5.07 -18.79 -4.78
N ASP A 240 3.93 -18.23 -4.39
CA ASP A 240 2.92 -17.66 -5.30
C ASP A 240 3.52 -16.56 -6.19
N TYR A 241 4.42 -15.74 -5.64
CA TYR A 241 5.12 -14.68 -6.37
C TYR A 241 6.14 -15.21 -7.38
N LEU A 242 6.63 -16.44 -7.19
CA LEU A 242 7.51 -17.16 -8.14
C LEU A 242 6.70 -17.92 -9.21
N GLY A 243 5.38 -17.69 -9.25
CA GLY A 243 4.48 -18.33 -10.20
C GLY A 243 4.22 -19.81 -9.93
N LYS A 244 4.46 -20.30 -8.70
CA LYS A 244 4.18 -21.69 -8.31
C LYS A 244 2.70 -21.96 -8.02
N ASP A 245 1.84 -20.94 -8.02
CA ASP A 245 0.38 -21.12 -7.98
C ASP A 245 -0.15 -21.45 -9.39
N PRO A 246 -0.62 -22.69 -9.65
CA PRO A 246 -1.09 -23.09 -10.98
C PRO A 246 -2.34 -22.35 -11.45
N LYS A 247 -3.12 -21.76 -10.53
CA LYS A 247 -4.32 -20.99 -10.86
C LYS A 247 -3.97 -19.56 -11.31
N MET A 248 -2.96 -18.95 -10.67
CA MET A 248 -2.56 -17.57 -10.95
C MET A 248 -1.48 -17.46 -12.01
N GLY A 249 -0.64 -18.48 -12.15
CA GLY A 249 0.48 -18.50 -13.10
C GLY A 249 1.50 -17.40 -12.78
N PHE A 250 2.04 -16.76 -13.82
CA PHE A 250 3.06 -15.73 -13.66
C PHE A 250 2.57 -14.56 -12.80
N TRP A 251 3.25 -14.28 -11.69
CA TRP A 251 2.90 -13.22 -10.77
C TRP A 251 3.69 -11.95 -11.08
N ARG A 252 3.05 -11.02 -11.79
CA ARG A 252 3.70 -9.76 -12.20
C ARG A 252 3.58 -8.72 -11.09
N ASP A 253 4.72 -8.33 -10.51
CA ASP A 253 4.79 -7.31 -9.46
C ASP A 253 6.08 -6.46 -9.60
N THR A 254 6.15 -5.31 -8.93
CA THR A 254 7.31 -4.42 -8.95
C THR A 254 7.77 -4.09 -7.54
N HIS A 255 9.08 -4.16 -7.33
CA HIS A 255 9.77 -3.76 -6.11
C HIS A 255 10.86 -2.74 -6.44
N VAL A 256 11.30 -1.99 -5.43
CA VAL A 256 12.36 -1.00 -5.55
C VAL A 256 13.39 -1.27 -4.47
N ARG A 257 14.64 -1.45 -4.87
CA ARG A 257 15.81 -1.39 -3.99
C ARG A 257 16.29 0.06 -3.92
N LEU A 258 16.56 0.53 -2.72
CA LEU A 258 16.93 1.91 -2.42
C LEU A 258 18.22 1.96 -1.62
N GLU A 259 19.05 2.93 -1.95
CA GLU A 259 20.22 3.35 -1.16
C GLU A 259 20.14 4.87 -0.96
N GLY A 260 20.62 5.34 0.19
CA GLY A 260 20.72 6.77 0.49
C GLY A 260 19.64 7.28 1.44
N ASP A 261 19.32 8.56 1.32
CA ASP A 261 18.48 9.31 2.27
C ASP A 261 17.10 8.63 2.51
N ALA A 262 16.48 8.10 1.45
CA ALA A 262 15.18 7.46 1.48
C ALA A 262 15.12 6.23 2.40
N VAL A 263 16.26 5.54 2.61
CA VAL A 263 16.34 4.36 3.48
C VAL A 263 16.09 4.76 4.95
N TYR A 264 16.47 5.97 5.36
CA TYR A 264 16.17 6.46 6.70
C TYR A 264 14.66 6.57 6.95
N TYR A 265 13.87 6.92 5.93
CA TYR A 265 12.41 7.03 6.05
C TYR A 265 11.71 5.68 6.02
N LEU A 266 12.26 4.69 5.30
CA LEU A 266 11.84 3.29 5.42
C LEU A 266 12.10 2.76 6.82
N GLN A 267 13.32 2.96 7.33
CA GLN A 267 13.72 2.55 8.68
C GLN A 267 12.84 3.23 9.73
N PHE A 268 12.62 4.54 9.63
CA PHE A 268 11.77 5.28 10.54
C PHE A 268 10.34 4.73 10.57
N THR A 269 9.79 4.39 9.40
CA THR A 269 8.45 3.79 9.29
C THR A 269 8.40 2.42 9.97
N PHE A 270 9.38 1.54 9.70
CA PHE A 270 9.50 0.25 10.38
C PHE A 270 9.55 0.40 11.91
N LEU A 271 10.34 1.35 12.44
CA LEU A 271 10.45 1.56 13.89
C LEU A 271 9.14 2.05 14.52
N LYS A 272 8.34 2.85 13.80
CA LYS A 272 6.99 3.25 14.24
C LYS A 272 6.06 2.04 14.31
N ASP A 273 6.05 1.21 13.27
CA ASP A 273 5.18 0.03 13.20
C ASP A 273 5.60 -1.03 14.23
N TRP A 274 6.92 -1.22 14.43
CA TRP A 274 7.47 -2.06 15.48
C TRP A 274 7.02 -1.62 16.87
N ARG A 275 7.10 -0.32 17.16
CA ARG A 275 6.62 0.24 18.44
C ARG A 275 5.13 0.01 18.61
N LEU A 276 4.34 0.18 17.55
CA LEU A 276 2.90 -0.03 17.60
C LEU A 276 2.55 -1.50 17.87
N ALA A 277 3.33 -2.43 17.35
CA ALA A 277 3.13 -3.87 17.54
C ALA A 277 3.65 -4.39 18.90
N THR A 278 4.78 -3.89 19.38
CA THR A 278 5.50 -4.43 20.55
C THR A 278 5.35 -3.58 21.81
N GLY A 279 5.07 -2.29 21.66
CA GLY A 279 5.21 -1.32 22.76
C GLY A 279 6.66 -0.99 23.11
N GLU A 280 7.64 -1.39 22.30
CA GLU A 280 9.08 -1.09 22.50
C GLU A 280 9.53 0.06 21.59
N GLY A 281 10.17 1.07 22.20
CA GLY A 281 10.62 2.27 21.50
C GLY A 281 12.12 2.20 21.30
N MET A 282 12.56 2.27 20.04
CA MET A 282 13.96 2.21 19.69
C MET A 282 14.38 3.55 19.08
N SER A 283 15.27 4.25 19.77
CA SER A 283 16.10 5.30 19.17
C SER A 283 17.55 4.95 19.46
N HIS A 284 18.30 4.68 18.41
CA HIS A 284 19.74 4.53 18.53
C HIS A 284 20.39 5.10 17.27
N PRO A 285 21.41 5.96 17.36
CA PRO A 285 22.07 6.55 16.18
C PRO A 285 22.57 5.53 15.16
N ARG A 286 23.04 4.36 15.63
CA ARG A 286 23.40 3.19 14.79
C ARG A 286 22.28 2.67 13.87
N LEU A 287 21.00 2.91 14.18
CA LEU A 287 19.89 2.55 13.29
C LEU A 287 19.81 3.46 12.05
N PHE A 288 20.54 4.58 12.05
CA PHE A 288 20.58 5.58 11.00
C PHE A 288 22.05 5.94 10.67
N PRO A 289 22.89 4.98 10.25
CA PRO A 289 24.31 5.24 9.98
C PRO A 289 24.46 6.16 8.76
N LYS A 290 25.62 6.81 8.61
CA LYS A 290 25.84 7.72 7.48
C LYS A 290 26.05 6.89 6.21
N HIS A 291 25.23 7.08 5.18
CA HIS A 291 25.48 6.46 3.87
C HIS A 291 26.49 7.27 3.03
N THR A 292 27.00 6.61 1.99
CA THR A 292 27.96 7.18 1.02
C THR A 292 27.33 7.45 -0.35
N CYS A 293 26.02 7.26 -0.51
CA CYS A 293 25.32 7.53 -1.77
C CYS A 293 25.47 9.00 -2.19
N THR A 294 25.98 9.21 -3.41
CA THR A 294 26.17 10.53 -4.05
C THR A 294 25.28 10.73 -5.28
N ALA A 295 24.47 9.73 -5.65
CA ALA A 295 23.53 9.84 -6.75
C ALA A 295 22.45 10.87 -6.42
N LEU A 296 22.03 11.64 -7.42
CA LEU A 296 21.13 12.78 -7.25
C LEU A 296 19.67 12.44 -7.61
N GLU A 297 19.22 11.23 -7.28
CA GLU A 297 17.84 10.83 -7.54
C GLU A 297 16.91 11.38 -6.44
N ALA A 298 15.89 12.13 -6.85
CA ALA A 298 14.85 12.59 -5.95
C ALA A 298 13.84 11.46 -5.67
N VAL A 299 13.73 11.07 -4.41
CA VAL A 299 12.83 9.99 -3.94
C VAL A 299 12.09 10.44 -2.69
N GLN A 300 10.79 10.15 -2.64
CA GLN A 300 9.96 10.35 -1.45
C GLN A 300 9.38 9.01 -0.99
N ILE A 301 9.38 8.78 0.32
CA ILE A 301 8.74 7.61 0.94
C ILE A 301 7.38 8.03 1.51
N VAL A 302 6.35 7.94 0.68
CA VAL A 302 4.98 8.29 1.09
C VAL A 302 4.42 7.15 1.93
N LYS A 303 4.35 7.36 3.25
CA LYS A 303 3.60 6.48 4.16
C LYS A 303 2.18 7.00 4.31
N SER A 304 1.20 6.11 4.22
CA SER A 304 -0.19 6.41 4.59
C SER A 304 -0.70 5.38 5.58
N GLY A 305 -1.71 5.76 6.33
CA GLY A 305 -2.29 4.92 7.34
C GLY A 305 -3.34 5.68 8.14
N PRO A 306 -4.20 4.95 8.86
CA PRO A 306 -5.25 5.53 9.69
C PRO A 306 -4.68 6.29 10.92
N ASP A 307 -3.37 6.22 11.14
CA ASP A 307 -2.60 6.92 12.16
C ASP A 307 -2.09 8.30 11.70
N GLY A 308 -2.22 8.64 10.42
CA GLY A 308 -1.81 9.93 9.87
C GLY A 308 -2.90 11.01 9.95
N ASP A 309 -2.47 12.28 9.98
CA ASP A 309 -3.38 13.44 9.92
C ASP A 309 -3.96 13.68 8.51
N LEU A 310 -3.29 13.16 7.48
CA LEU A 310 -3.66 13.26 6.07
C LEU A 310 -3.69 11.87 5.44
N ASP A 311 -4.61 11.68 4.50
CA ASP A 311 -4.66 10.49 3.64
C ASP A 311 -3.57 10.60 2.55
N ALA A 312 -2.29 10.57 2.96
CA ALA A 312 -1.15 11.02 2.15
C ALA A 312 -1.03 10.33 0.77
N SER A 313 -1.32 9.03 0.69
CA SER A 313 -1.35 8.30 -0.58
C SER A 313 -2.47 8.82 -1.49
N GLN A 314 -3.67 9.06 -0.95
CA GLN A 314 -4.79 9.59 -1.74
C GLN A 314 -4.47 10.99 -2.28
N GLU A 315 -3.93 11.87 -1.43
CA GLU A 315 -3.55 13.23 -1.80
C GLU A 315 -2.44 13.24 -2.87
N MET A 316 -1.42 12.38 -2.72
CA MET A 316 -0.36 12.21 -3.72
C MET A 316 -0.92 11.78 -5.08
N TYR A 317 -1.77 10.75 -5.11
CA TYR A 317 -2.40 10.30 -6.34
C TYR A 317 -3.26 11.41 -6.95
N PHE A 318 -4.15 12.03 -6.16
CA PHE A 318 -5.04 13.09 -6.66
C PHE A 318 -4.26 14.26 -7.26
N ALA A 319 -3.21 14.73 -6.58
CA ALA A 319 -2.38 15.83 -7.05
C ALA A 319 -1.61 15.48 -8.33
N ALA A 320 -1.03 14.27 -8.42
CA ALA A 320 -0.32 13.81 -9.60
C ALA A 320 -1.24 13.71 -10.83
N LEU A 321 -2.45 13.14 -10.66
CA LEU A 321 -3.44 13.03 -11.72
C LEU A 321 -3.91 14.40 -12.23
N CYS A 322 -4.06 15.38 -11.32
CA CYS A 322 -4.41 16.75 -11.68
C CYS A 322 -3.27 17.46 -12.43
N ALA A 323 -2.02 17.19 -12.07
CA ALA A 323 -0.84 17.83 -12.66
C ALA A 323 -0.48 17.26 -14.05
N ALA A 324 -0.72 15.98 -14.30
CA ALA A 324 -0.36 15.30 -15.55
C ALA A 324 -0.95 16.00 -16.78
N ARG A 325 -0.22 16.05 -17.89
CA ARG A 325 -0.56 16.73 -19.15
C ARG A 325 -0.48 15.83 -20.38
N GLN A 326 0.26 14.73 -20.31
CA GLN A 326 0.51 13.83 -21.46
C GLN A 326 -0.03 12.43 -21.22
N ARG A 327 0.34 11.79 -20.11
CA ARG A 327 -0.06 10.40 -19.81
C ARG A 327 -0.31 10.16 -18.32
N ILE A 328 -1.28 9.31 -18.04
CA ILE A 328 -1.51 8.70 -16.74
C ILE A 328 -1.63 7.20 -16.96
N TRP A 329 -0.61 6.45 -16.54
CA TRP A 329 -0.59 5.00 -16.69
C TRP A 329 -0.55 4.34 -15.32
N ILE A 330 -1.49 3.43 -15.07
CA ILE A 330 -1.69 2.83 -13.76
C ILE A 330 -1.77 1.31 -13.90
N THR A 331 -1.04 0.61 -13.04
CA THR A 331 -1.18 -0.83 -12.85
C THR A 331 -1.63 -1.07 -11.43
N THR A 332 -2.69 -1.85 -11.25
CA THR A 332 -3.22 -2.15 -9.91
C THR A 332 -4.03 -3.45 -9.92
N PRO A 333 -3.93 -4.32 -8.88
CA PRO A 333 -4.78 -5.50 -8.80
C PRO A 333 -6.24 -5.15 -8.50
N TYR A 334 -6.46 -4.08 -7.72
CA TYR A 334 -7.78 -3.67 -7.25
C TYR A 334 -8.05 -2.22 -7.62
N PHE A 335 -9.16 -2.01 -8.32
CA PHE A 335 -9.54 -0.71 -8.85
C PHE A 335 -10.88 -0.30 -8.26
N ILE A 336 -10.87 0.34 -7.09
CA ILE A 336 -12.07 0.83 -6.40
C ILE A 336 -11.79 2.29 -5.95
N PRO A 337 -11.55 3.20 -6.91
CA PRO A 337 -11.15 4.57 -6.58
C PRO A 337 -12.26 5.33 -5.85
N ASP A 338 -11.85 6.33 -5.06
CA ASP A 338 -12.80 7.29 -4.50
C ASP A 338 -13.37 8.24 -5.59
N SER A 339 -14.33 9.09 -5.20
CA SER A 339 -14.94 10.04 -6.14
C SER A 339 -13.96 11.10 -6.63
N SER A 340 -12.94 11.44 -5.84
CA SER A 340 -11.94 12.46 -6.18
C SER A 340 -11.00 11.96 -7.28
N ILE A 341 -10.48 10.73 -7.13
CA ILE A 341 -9.67 10.02 -8.12
C ILE A 341 -10.48 9.77 -9.39
N CYS A 342 -11.73 9.31 -9.27
CA CYS A 342 -12.62 9.18 -10.44
C CYS A 342 -12.74 10.51 -11.21
N ARG A 343 -12.97 11.63 -10.49
CA ARG A 343 -13.10 12.95 -11.10
C ARG A 343 -11.78 13.41 -11.73
N ALA A 344 -10.65 13.18 -11.07
CA ALA A 344 -9.33 13.53 -11.59
C ALA A 344 -9.03 12.80 -12.90
N LEU A 345 -9.31 11.48 -12.96
CA LEU A 345 -9.14 10.68 -14.18
C LEU A 345 -10.03 11.19 -15.32
N LYS A 346 -11.33 11.44 -15.05
CA LYS A 346 -12.25 12.01 -16.06
C LYS A 346 -11.76 13.36 -16.58
N SER A 347 -11.38 14.26 -15.67
CA SER A 347 -10.84 15.57 -16.02
C SER A 347 -9.55 15.47 -16.83
N ALA A 348 -8.67 14.50 -16.53
CA ALA A 348 -7.46 14.29 -17.30
C ALA A 348 -7.77 13.87 -18.75
N VAL A 349 -8.72 12.95 -18.96
CA VAL A 349 -9.14 12.57 -20.32
C VAL A 349 -9.74 13.76 -21.07
N LEU A 350 -10.57 14.57 -20.42
CA LEU A 350 -11.12 15.80 -21.03
C LEU A 350 -10.05 16.83 -21.40
N ARG A 351 -8.90 16.82 -20.73
CA ARG A 351 -7.72 17.64 -21.08
C ARG A 351 -6.86 17.03 -22.20
N GLY A 352 -7.21 15.84 -22.71
CA GLY A 352 -6.47 15.15 -23.76
C GLY A 352 -5.33 14.26 -23.25
N VAL A 353 -5.26 13.98 -21.95
CA VAL A 353 -4.25 13.08 -21.36
C VAL A 353 -4.54 11.63 -21.73
N ASP A 354 -3.52 10.86 -22.14
CA ASP A 354 -3.66 9.41 -22.40
C ASP A 354 -3.73 8.63 -21.07
N VAL A 355 -4.95 8.24 -20.68
CA VAL A 355 -5.18 7.49 -19.45
C VAL A 355 -5.35 6.00 -19.75
N LYS A 356 -4.42 5.17 -19.24
CA LYS A 356 -4.42 3.71 -19.39
C LYS A 356 -4.31 3.02 -18.05
N ILE A 357 -5.12 2.00 -17.82
CA ILE A 357 -5.14 1.23 -16.57
C ILE A 357 -5.06 -0.26 -16.86
N ILE A 358 -4.08 -0.95 -16.29
CA ILE A 358 -3.94 -2.40 -16.33
C ILE A 358 -4.48 -3.00 -15.04
N VAL A 359 -5.37 -3.98 -15.19
CA VAL A 359 -5.98 -4.77 -14.11
C VAL A 359 -5.79 -6.27 -14.40
N PRO A 360 -5.86 -7.16 -13.39
CA PRO A 360 -5.73 -8.60 -13.61
C PRO A 360 -6.90 -9.16 -14.43
N ALA A 361 -6.63 -10.09 -15.36
CA ALA A 361 -7.68 -10.85 -16.04
C ALA A 361 -8.32 -11.89 -15.11
N ILE A 362 -7.50 -12.54 -14.27
CA ILE A 362 -7.92 -13.57 -13.33
C ILE A 362 -8.06 -12.94 -11.93
N PRO A 363 -9.26 -12.94 -11.32
CA PRO A 363 -9.43 -12.40 -9.98
C PRO A 363 -9.01 -13.41 -8.90
N ASP A 364 -8.30 -12.92 -7.90
CA ASP A 364 -8.07 -13.58 -6.62
C ASP A 364 -9.27 -13.38 -5.66
N HIS A 365 -9.87 -12.19 -5.67
CA HIS A 365 -11.06 -11.83 -4.90
C HIS A 365 -12.25 -11.43 -5.79
N LYS A 366 -13.24 -12.33 -5.90
CA LYS A 366 -14.44 -12.12 -6.75
C LYS A 366 -15.23 -10.85 -6.38
N LEU A 367 -15.36 -10.55 -5.09
CA LEU A 367 -16.13 -9.39 -4.61
C LEU A 367 -15.50 -8.07 -5.08
N VAL A 368 -14.18 -7.96 -4.92
CA VAL A 368 -13.38 -6.81 -5.37
C VAL A 368 -13.44 -6.68 -6.89
N HIS A 369 -13.32 -7.80 -7.62
CA HIS A 369 -13.41 -7.82 -9.08
C HIS A 369 -14.74 -7.26 -9.61
N TYR A 370 -15.88 -7.67 -9.05
CA TYR A 370 -17.18 -7.13 -9.45
C TYR A 370 -17.35 -5.65 -9.07
N ALA A 371 -16.84 -5.23 -7.91
CA ALA A 371 -16.84 -3.82 -7.54
C ALA A 371 -16.02 -2.99 -8.54
N SER A 372 -14.84 -3.46 -8.94
CA SER A 372 -13.99 -2.79 -9.92
C SER A 372 -14.66 -2.59 -11.27
N HIS A 373 -15.38 -3.59 -11.77
CA HIS A 373 -16.12 -3.47 -13.03
C HIS A 373 -17.15 -2.33 -13.04
N ALA A 374 -17.81 -2.06 -11.90
CA ALA A 374 -18.77 -0.96 -11.78
C ALA A 374 -18.11 0.43 -11.97
N TYR A 375 -16.87 0.60 -11.49
CA TYR A 375 -16.11 1.83 -11.70
C TYR A 375 -15.57 1.95 -13.12
N MET A 376 -15.13 0.82 -13.70
CA MET A 376 -14.58 0.78 -15.05
C MET A 376 -15.62 1.19 -16.10
N ASP A 377 -16.88 0.78 -15.96
CA ASP A 377 -17.95 1.14 -16.90
C ASP A 377 -18.07 2.68 -17.03
N ASN A 378 -18.15 3.36 -15.88
CA ASN A 378 -18.30 4.80 -15.78
C ASN A 378 -17.09 5.63 -16.26
N LEU A 379 -15.89 5.04 -16.24
CA LEU A 379 -14.65 5.70 -16.64
C LEU A 379 -14.29 5.44 -18.11
N GLN A 380 -14.66 4.27 -18.64
CA GLN A 380 -14.53 3.98 -20.06
C GLN A 380 -15.36 4.96 -20.91
N ASP A 381 -16.57 5.30 -20.46
CA ASP A 381 -17.40 6.31 -21.13
C ASP A 381 -16.75 7.70 -21.17
N ALA A 382 -15.89 8.02 -20.21
CA ALA A 382 -15.13 9.25 -20.21
C ALA A 382 -13.86 9.19 -21.08
N GLY A 383 -13.51 8.01 -21.61
CA GLY A 383 -12.34 7.76 -22.48
C GLY A 383 -11.13 7.16 -21.77
N VAL A 384 -11.26 6.68 -20.52
CA VAL A 384 -10.19 5.92 -19.85
C VAL A 384 -10.08 4.54 -20.50
N LYS A 385 -8.86 4.11 -20.86
CA LYS A 385 -8.61 2.81 -21.50
C LYS A 385 -8.22 1.78 -20.44
N PHE A 386 -8.97 0.69 -20.36
CA PHE A 386 -8.66 -0.42 -19.47
C PHE A 386 -8.12 -1.63 -20.25
N TYR A 387 -7.20 -2.34 -19.61
CA TYR A 387 -6.51 -3.49 -20.17
C TYR A 387 -6.47 -4.61 -19.12
N LYS A 388 -6.81 -5.84 -19.53
CA LYS A 388 -6.68 -7.02 -18.67
C LYS A 388 -5.38 -7.74 -18.95
N TYR A 389 -4.55 -7.93 -17.94
CA TYR A 389 -3.31 -8.70 -18.05
C TYR A 389 -3.59 -10.20 -18.11
N THR A 390 -3.14 -10.88 -19.16
CA THR A 390 -3.51 -12.28 -19.45
C THR A 390 -2.37 -13.29 -19.27
N LYS A 391 -1.12 -12.83 -19.10
CA LYS A 391 0.03 -13.74 -18.86
C LYS A 391 0.00 -14.41 -17.47
N GLY A 392 -0.77 -13.86 -16.53
CA GLY A 392 -0.94 -14.39 -15.18
C GLY A 392 -1.64 -13.38 -14.29
N PHE A 393 -1.24 -13.29 -13.02
CA PHE A 393 -1.82 -12.34 -12.07
C PHE A 393 -1.04 -11.03 -12.02
N MET A 394 -1.74 -9.91 -12.20
CA MET A 394 -1.17 -8.57 -12.10
C MET A 394 -1.31 -8.06 -10.66
N HIS A 395 -0.20 -8.04 -9.92
CA HIS A 395 -0.15 -7.56 -8.54
C HIS A 395 0.65 -6.25 -8.38
N ALA A 396 1.32 -5.77 -9.43
CA ALA A 396 2.02 -4.48 -9.36
C ALA A 396 1.07 -3.33 -8.97
N LYS A 397 1.55 -2.41 -8.12
CA LYS A 397 0.89 -1.14 -7.81
C LYS A 397 1.78 0.00 -8.25
N VAL A 398 1.61 0.40 -9.51
CA VAL A 398 2.44 1.41 -10.17
C VAL A 398 1.54 2.51 -10.71
N MET A 399 1.90 3.76 -10.47
CA MET A 399 1.27 4.91 -11.11
C MET A 399 2.34 5.79 -11.74
N ILE A 400 2.15 6.16 -12.99
CA ILE A 400 3.05 7.02 -13.76
C ILE A 400 2.25 8.23 -14.22
N ALA A 401 2.73 9.42 -13.87
CA ALA A 401 2.18 10.70 -14.32
C ALA A 401 3.24 11.43 -15.16
N ASP A 402 3.02 11.49 -16.47
CA ASP A 402 3.96 12.05 -17.44
C ASP A 402 5.40 11.49 -17.28
N GLY A 403 6.40 12.35 -17.40
CA GLY A 403 7.74 12.16 -16.86
C GLY A 403 7.93 12.92 -15.54
N LEU A 404 6.85 13.27 -14.82
CA LEU A 404 6.91 14.01 -13.56
C LEU A 404 7.31 13.08 -12.42
N LEU A 405 6.52 12.01 -12.22
CA LEU A 405 6.76 11.06 -11.15
C LEU A 405 6.21 9.69 -11.49
N ALA A 406 6.75 8.70 -10.79
CA ALA A 406 6.19 7.37 -10.73
C ALA A 406 6.15 6.87 -9.28
N SER A 407 5.04 6.27 -8.87
CA SER A 407 4.86 5.65 -7.57
C SER A 407 4.96 4.13 -7.70
N VAL A 408 5.76 3.49 -6.84
CA VAL A 408 5.82 2.04 -6.68
C VAL A 408 5.67 1.71 -5.20
N GLY A 409 4.74 0.84 -4.84
CA GLY A 409 4.48 0.59 -3.43
C GLY A 409 3.49 -0.52 -3.17
N SER A 410 2.92 -0.50 -1.98
CA SER A 410 1.94 -1.46 -1.52
C SER A 410 0.48 -1.02 -1.74
N ALA A 411 0.24 0.29 -1.89
CA ALA A 411 -1.09 0.87 -1.98
C ALA A 411 -1.76 0.51 -3.31
N ASN A 412 -2.89 -0.19 -3.25
CA ASN A 412 -3.75 -0.38 -4.42
C ASN A 412 -4.54 0.90 -4.72
N LEU A 413 -5.16 0.98 -5.90
CA LEU A 413 -6.04 2.10 -6.24
C LEU A 413 -7.47 1.84 -5.72
N ASP A 414 -7.58 1.64 -4.41
CA ASP A 414 -8.83 1.36 -3.70
C ASP A 414 -9.00 2.19 -2.41
N MET A 415 -10.26 2.32 -1.97
CA MET A 415 -10.62 3.07 -0.76
C MET A 415 -9.97 2.48 0.50
N ARG A 416 -9.79 1.16 0.57
CA ARG A 416 -9.14 0.52 1.73
C ARG A 416 -7.68 0.91 1.87
N SER A 417 -6.91 0.93 0.78
CA SER A 417 -5.51 1.36 0.76
C SER A 417 -5.38 2.83 1.12
N PHE A 418 -6.35 3.66 0.68
CA PHE A 418 -6.35 5.09 0.98
C PHE A 418 -6.69 5.43 2.43
N TYR A 419 -7.63 4.72 3.05
CA TYR A 419 -8.23 5.17 4.31
C TYR A 419 -8.16 4.20 5.48
N SER A 420 -7.63 2.98 5.29
CA SER A 420 -7.72 1.91 6.30
C SER A 420 -6.45 1.08 6.44
N ASN A 421 -5.77 0.75 5.36
CA ASN A 421 -4.49 0.05 5.47
C ASN A 421 -3.37 1.02 5.82
N PHE A 422 -2.38 0.51 6.55
CA PHE A 422 -1.07 1.13 6.58
C PHE A 422 -0.38 0.73 5.27
N GLU A 423 -0.06 1.73 4.45
CA GLU A 423 0.56 1.55 3.13
C GLU A 423 1.85 2.36 3.05
N LEU A 424 2.70 2.00 2.08
CA LEU A 424 3.92 2.72 1.78
C LEU A 424 4.20 2.69 0.28
N SER A 425 4.62 3.83 -0.27
CA SER A 425 5.03 3.96 -1.67
C SER A 425 6.32 4.76 -1.79
N ALA A 426 7.24 4.26 -2.61
CA ALA A 426 8.37 5.03 -3.10
C ALA A 426 7.93 5.83 -4.34
N VAL A 427 7.97 7.16 -4.23
CA VAL A 427 7.69 8.08 -5.32
C VAL A 427 9.02 8.53 -5.92
N LEU A 428 9.26 8.12 -7.15
CA LEU A 428 10.47 8.39 -7.93
C LEU A 428 10.22 9.59 -8.83
N LEU A 429 11.06 10.62 -8.72
CA LEU A 429 10.95 11.85 -9.49
C LEU A 429 12.01 11.94 -10.60
N GLU A 430 13.02 11.07 -10.58
CA GLU A 430 14.09 11.06 -11.59
C GLU A 430 13.54 10.59 -12.96
N PRO A 431 13.71 11.37 -14.04
CA PRO A 431 13.10 11.08 -15.33
C PRO A 431 13.45 9.70 -15.92
N GLY A 432 14.70 9.27 -15.79
CA GLY A 432 15.14 7.95 -16.26
C GLY A 432 14.40 6.80 -15.58
N LYS A 433 14.17 6.88 -14.27
CA LYS A 433 13.37 5.88 -13.52
C LYS A 433 11.90 5.91 -13.91
N VAL A 434 11.33 7.09 -14.13
CA VAL A 434 9.94 7.23 -14.61
C VAL A 434 9.78 6.58 -15.99
N GLU A 435 10.71 6.85 -16.92
CA GLU A 435 10.69 6.22 -18.24
C GLU A 435 10.97 4.71 -18.19
N GLN A 436 11.82 4.23 -17.27
CA GLN A 436 12.04 2.81 -17.08
C GLN A 436 10.74 2.08 -16.66
N LEU A 437 9.96 2.68 -15.75
CA LEU A 437 8.62 2.16 -15.39
C LEU A 437 7.63 2.27 -16.54
N ALA A 438 7.68 3.35 -17.32
CA ALA A 438 6.84 3.53 -18.51
C ALA A 438 7.12 2.46 -19.58
N ALA A 439 8.40 2.13 -19.80
CA ALA A 439 8.80 1.03 -20.68
C ALA A 439 8.32 -0.33 -20.14
N GLY A 440 8.41 -0.55 -18.83
CA GLY A 440 7.85 -1.74 -18.17
C GLY A 440 6.33 -1.87 -18.38
N PHE A 441 5.59 -0.77 -18.21
CA PHE A 441 4.15 -0.70 -18.47
C PHE A 441 3.82 -1.06 -19.93
N GLN A 442 4.58 -0.54 -20.90
CA GLN A 442 4.41 -0.87 -22.31
C GLN A 442 4.72 -2.34 -22.60
N GLN A 443 5.69 -2.94 -21.92
CA GLN A 443 5.96 -4.37 -22.04
C GLN A 443 4.80 -5.21 -21.48
N ASP A 444 4.23 -4.80 -20.34
CA ASP A 444 3.06 -5.45 -19.76
C ASP A 444 1.83 -5.34 -20.69
N LEU A 445 1.66 -4.22 -21.40
CA LEU A 445 0.59 -4.05 -22.40
C LEU A 445 0.65 -5.08 -23.54
N LYS A 446 1.83 -5.59 -23.91
CA LYS A 446 1.95 -6.64 -24.94
C LYS A 446 1.32 -7.97 -24.52
N HIS A 447 1.11 -8.14 -23.21
CA HIS A 447 0.46 -9.29 -22.59
C HIS A 447 -0.93 -8.94 -22.06
N CYS A 448 -1.53 -7.85 -22.57
CA CYS A 448 -2.86 -7.43 -22.18
C CYS A 448 -3.87 -7.52 -23.31
N GLU A 449 -5.11 -7.76 -22.94
CA GLU A 449 -6.28 -7.57 -23.80
C GLU A 449 -6.93 -6.22 -23.50
N TYR A 450 -7.21 -5.43 -24.53
CA TYR A 450 -8.00 -4.21 -24.38
C TYR A 450 -9.45 -4.57 -24.01
N ILE A 451 -9.99 -3.87 -23.02
CA ILE A 451 -11.40 -3.99 -22.65
C ILE A 451 -12.19 -3.06 -23.56
N ASP A 452 -12.86 -3.65 -24.56
CA ASP A 452 -13.72 -2.92 -25.47
C ASP A 452 -14.98 -2.39 -24.73
N PRO A 453 -15.22 -1.07 -24.69
CA PRO A 453 -16.34 -0.50 -23.95
C PRO A 453 -17.73 -0.91 -24.45
N TYR A 454 -17.86 -1.27 -25.74
CA TYR A 454 -19.12 -1.73 -26.32
C TYR A 454 -19.44 -3.15 -25.84
N ARG A 455 -18.48 -4.07 -25.98
CA ARG A 455 -18.60 -5.44 -25.45
C ARG A 455 -18.74 -5.45 -23.93
N PHE A 456 -18.05 -4.55 -23.25
CA PHE A 456 -18.17 -4.39 -21.81
C PHE A 456 -19.66 -4.10 -21.47
N ARG A 457 -20.32 -3.17 -22.15
CA ARG A 457 -21.72 -2.85 -21.90
C ARG A 457 -22.72 -3.97 -22.17
N GLU A 458 -22.38 -4.97 -22.98
CA GLU A 458 -23.26 -6.10 -23.30
C GLU A 458 -23.39 -7.15 -22.18
N ARG A 459 -22.68 -6.99 -21.05
CA ARG A 459 -22.85 -7.87 -19.88
C ARG A 459 -24.31 -7.97 -19.43
N GLY A 460 -24.72 -9.18 -19.05
CA GLY A 460 -26.09 -9.48 -18.64
C GLY A 460 -26.55 -8.65 -17.43
N ARG A 461 -27.86 -8.35 -17.38
CA ARG A 461 -28.47 -7.50 -16.32
C ARG A 461 -28.18 -8.02 -14.90
N GLY A 462 -28.13 -9.34 -14.70
CA GLY A 462 -27.78 -9.94 -13.41
C GLY A 462 -26.34 -9.66 -12.98
N VAL A 463 -25.40 -9.65 -13.92
CA VAL A 463 -24.00 -9.29 -13.65
C VAL A 463 -23.91 -7.82 -13.26
N LYS A 464 -24.57 -6.92 -13.99
CA LYS A 464 -24.60 -5.49 -13.66
C LYS A 464 -25.23 -5.21 -12.30
N LEU A 465 -26.29 -5.94 -11.93
CA LEU A 465 -26.89 -5.86 -10.60
C LEU A 465 -25.89 -6.28 -9.52
N LEU A 466 -25.17 -7.39 -9.73
CA LEU A 466 -24.14 -7.84 -8.80
C LEU A 466 -22.99 -6.83 -8.68
N GLU A 467 -22.50 -6.29 -9.80
CA GLU A 467 -21.50 -5.22 -9.84
C GLU A 467 -21.94 -4.00 -9.01
N GLY A 468 -23.19 -3.54 -9.18
CA GLY A 468 -23.76 -2.44 -8.40
C GLY A 468 -23.89 -2.75 -6.91
N LEU A 469 -24.30 -3.96 -6.54
CA LEU A 469 -24.35 -4.40 -5.14
C LEU A 469 -22.96 -4.46 -4.50
N CYS A 470 -21.96 -4.94 -5.24
CA CYS A 470 -20.57 -4.97 -4.79
C CYS A 470 -20.01 -3.54 -4.66
N GLN A 471 -20.39 -2.62 -5.55
CA GLN A 471 -20.00 -1.22 -5.50
C GLN A 471 -20.49 -0.53 -4.22
N LEU A 472 -21.66 -0.89 -3.68
CA LEU A 472 -22.14 -0.34 -2.40
C LEU A 472 -21.24 -0.70 -1.22
N LEU A 473 -20.48 -1.80 -1.33
CA LEU A 473 -19.55 -2.26 -0.31
C LEU A 473 -18.14 -1.67 -0.48
N SER A 474 -17.87 -0.94 -1.57
CA SER A 474 -16.56 -0.34 -1.89
C SER A 474 -15.82 0.34 -0.72
N PRO A 475 -16.49 1.10 0.18
CA PRO A 475 -15.80 1.75 1.29
C PRO A 475 -15.23 0.77 2.35
N LEU A 476 -15.59 -0.51 2.25
CA LEU A 476 -15.13 -1.61 3.11
C LEU A 476 -14.16 -2.55 2.40
N LEU A 477 -14.01 -2.41 1.07
CA LEU A 477 -13.22 -3.26 0.20
C LEU A 477 -11.81 -2.72 -0.03
#